data_AF-C4RL30-F1
#
_entry.id   AF-C4RL30-F1
#
_cell.length_a   1.000
_cell.length_b   1.000
_cell.length_c   1.000
_cell.angle_alpha   90.00
_cell.angle_beta   90.00
_cell.angle_gamma   90.00
#
_symmetry.space_group_name_H-M   'P 1'
#
loop_
_entity.id
_entity.type
_entity.pdbx_description
1 polymer ?
#
loop_
_entity_poly.entity_id
_entity_poly.type
_entity_poly.pdbx_seq_one_letter_code
_entity_poly.pdbx_strand_id
1 'polypeptide(L)' 'MFVEIVFAGLPIDRDKVEEALDAAFGPDGEITGAGSGMGRCHLDLEIEGGLDRGVTLERVRSVLAGLGVQEYATLDVSD' A
#
# COMPACT_ATOMS: atom_id res chain seq x y z
N MET A 1 7.35 -3.42 -10.62
CA MET A 1 7.42 -4.09 -9.29
C MET A 1 6.05 -3.96 -8.65
N PHE A 2 5.58 -5.00 -7.97
CA PHE A 2 4.26 -5.05 -7.38
C PHE A 2 4.33 -5.19 -5.87
N VAL A 3 3.51 -4.42 -5.14
CA VAL A 3 3.38 -4.47 -3.69
C VAL A 3 1.92 -4.77 -3.33
N GLU A 4 1.67 -5.96 -2.77
CA GLU A 4 0.38 -6.28 -2.17
C GLU A 4 0.39 -5.85 -0.70
N ILE A 5 -0.61 -5.06 -0.31
CA ILE A 5 -0.83 -4.61 1.07
C ILE A 5 -2.10 -5.29 1.59
N VAL A 6 -1.93 -6.17 2.57
CA VAL A 6 -3.03 -6.90 3.18
C VAL A 6 -3.28 -6.39 4.60
N PHE A 7 -4.45 -5.83 4.83
CA PHE A 7 -4.89 -5.34 6.13
C PHE A 7 -5.73 -6.38 6.88
N ALA A 8 -5.31 -6.73 8.10
CA ALA A 8 -6.05 -7.59 9.02
C ALA A 8 -6.93 -6.72 9.95
N GLY A 9 -8.08 -6.33 9.45
CA GLY A 9 -8.92 -5.29 10.06
C GLY A 9 -8.34 -3.90 9.80
N LEU A 10 -9.14 -3.01 9.22
CA LEU A 10 -8.71 -1.64 8.93
C LEU A 10 -9.56 -0.68 9.78
N PRO A 11 -8.96 0.10 10.69
CA PRO A 11 -9.71 1.00 11.59
C PRO A 11 -10.14 2.31 10.90
N ILE A 12 -9.80 2.48 9.63
CA ILE A 12 -10.13 3.64 8.79
C ILE A 12 -10.70 3.18 7.45
N ASP A 13 -11.28 4.10 6.69
CA ASP A 13 -11.68 3.81 5.31
C ASP A 13 -10.46 3.51 4.45
N ARG A 14 -10.55 2.45 3.64
CA ARG A 14 -9.51 2.02 2.70
C ARG A 14 -9.14 3.13 1.72
N ASP A 15 -10.11 3.91 1.28
CA ASP A 15 -9.92 5.04 0.37
C ASP A 15 -8.90 6.06 0.92
N LYS A 16 -8.80 6.25 2.24
CA LYS A 16 -7.78 7.14 2.84
C LYS A 16 -6.36 6.60 2.67
N VAL A 17 -6.22 5.27 2.65
CA VAL A 17 -4.94 4.62 2.39
C VAL A 17 -4.58 4.75 0.92
N GLU A 18 -5.56 4.53 0.03
CA GLU A 18 -5.40 4.70 -1.42
C GLU A 18 -4.95 6.13 -1.76
N GLU A 19 -5.67 7.13 -1.27
CA GLU A 19 -5.34 8.56 -1.47
C GLU A 19 -3.94 8.92 -0.94
N ALA A 20 -3.55 8.38 0.22
CA ALA A 20 -2.24 8.67 0.81
C ALA A 20 -1.10 7.99 0.06
N LEU A 21 -1.31 6.78 -0.47
CA LEU A 21 -0.34 6.09 -1.32
C LEU A 21 -0.21 6.80 -2.66
N ASP A 22 -1.33 7.14 -3.30
CA ASP A 22 -1.34 7.91 -4.55
C ASP A 22 -0.62 9.25 -4.39
N ALA A 23 -0.84 9.97 -3.29
CA ALA A 23 -0.12 11.20 -3.00
C ALA A 23 1.39 11.01 -2.75
N ALA A 24 1.79 9.86 -2.19
CA ALA A 24 3.20 9.57 -1.86
C ALA A 24 4.01 9.04 -3.05
N PHE A 25 3.37 8.29 -3.95
CA PHE A 25 3.99 7.72 -5.13
C PHE A 25 3.79 8.58 -6.38
N GLY A 26 2.64 9.24 -6.50
CA GLY A 26 2.32 10.11 -7.63
C GLY A 26 2.58 9.39 -8.96
N PRO A 27 3.43 9.93 -9.85
CA PRO A 27 3.75 9.28 -11.12
C PRO A 27 4.62 8.02 -10.98
N ASP A 28 5.18 7.76 -9.80
CA ASP A 28 6.08 6.63 -9.58
C ASP A 28 5.33 5.32 -9.25
N GLY A 29 4.02 5.36 -9.02
CA GLY A 29 3.24 4.16 -8.74
C GLY A 29 1.74 4.39 -8.71
N GLU A 30 0.98 3.34 -9.04
CA GLU A 30 -0.46 3.36 -9.24
C GLU A 30 -1.13 2.26 -8.41
N ILE A 31 -2.29 2.57 -7.82
CA ILE A 31 -3.16 1.55 -7.22
C ILE A 31 -3.92 0.84 -8.32
N THR A 32 -3.60 -0.43 -8.58
CA THR A 32 -4.16 -1.21 -9.69
C THR A 32 -5.26 -2.17 -9.28
N GLY A 33 -5.40 -2.41 -7.98
CA GLY A 33 -6.36 -3.38 -7.45
C GLY A 33 -6.74 -3.07 -6.01
N ALA A 34 -8.01 -3.29 -5.70
CA ALA A 34 -8.53 -3.17 -4.36
C ALA A 34 -9.63 -4.22 -4.11
N GLY A 35 -9.50 -4.96 -3.01
CA GLY A 35 -10.41 -6.05 -2.67
C GLY A 35 -10.73 -6.08 -1.18
N SER A 36 -11.92 -6.56 -0.83
CA SER A 36 -12.29 -6.81 0.57
C SER A 36 -12.99 -8.15 0.70
N GLY A 37 -12.60 -8.96 1.68
CA GLY A 37 -13.19 -10.28 1.91
C GLY A 37 -12.66 -10.95 3.16
N MET A 38 -13.49 -11.77 3.82
CA MET A 38 -13.12 -12.52 5.03
C MET A 38 -12.47 -11.66 6.14
N GLY A 39 -12.93 -10.42 6.31
CA GLY A 39 -12.39 -9.49 7.32
C GLY A 39 -11.02 -8.87 6.97
N ARG A 40 -10.56 -9.04 5.72
CA ARG A 40 -9.33 -8.44 5.20
C ARG A 40 -9.62 -7.45 4.09
N CYS A 41 -8.74 -6.46 3.97
CA CYS A 41 -8.68 -5.55 2.83
C CYS A 41 -7.34 -5.73 2.12
N HIS A 42 -7.38 -5.75 0.79
CA HIS A 42 -6.24 -5.88 -0.09
C HIS A 42 -6.12 -4.60 -0.92
N LEU A 43 -4.90 -4.12 -1.06
CA LEU A 43 -4.52 -3.04 -1.97
C LEU A 43 -3.29 -3.48 -2.76
N ASP A 44 -3.37 -3.28 -4.06
CA ASP A 44 -2.34 -3.63 -5.01
C ASP A 44 -1.73 -2.34 -5.54
N LEU A 45 -0.43 -2.15 -5.25
CA LEU A 45 0.35 -0.99 -5.70
C LEU A 45 1.37 -1.46 -6.74
N GLU A 46 1.20 -1.00 -7.97
CA GLU A 46 2.17 -1.17 -9.03
C GLU A 46 3.15 -0.01 -9.03
N ILE A 47 4.44 -0.31 -9.10
CA ILE A 47 5.52 0.67 -9.09
C ILE A 47 6.13 0.73 -10.49
N GLU A 48 6.12 1.94 -11.04
CA GLU A 48 6.70 2.28 -12.33
C GLU A 48 8.22 2.09 -12.30
N GLY A 49 8.78 1.68 -13.45
CA GLY A 49 10.17 1.24 -13.55
C GLY A 49 11.18 2.30 -13.10
N GLY A 50 12.00 1.97 -12.08
CA GLY A 50 13.14 2.79 -11.67
C GLY A 50 13.27 3.04 -10.17
N LEU A 51 12.23 2.77 -9.38
CA LEU A 51 12.30 2.82 -7.92
C LEU A 51 12.95 1.57 -7.33
N ASP A 52 13.87 1.79 -6.39
CA ASP A 52 14.45 0.71 -5.59
C ASP A 52 13.40 0.06 -4.67
N ARG A 53 13.52 -1.25 -4.47
CA ARG A 53 12.63 -2.04 -3.60
C ARG A 53 12.65 -1.57 -2.16
N GLY A 54 13.84 -1.26 -1.62
CA GLY A 54 14.01 -0.75 -0.26
C GLY A 54 13.35 0.61 -0.10
N VAL A 55 13.62 1.54 -1.02
CA VAL A 55 13.02 2.88 -1.04
C VAL A 55 11.50 2.81 -1.13
N THR A 56 10.96 1.93 -1.97
CA THR A 56 9.51 1.72 -2.10
C THR A 56 8.92 1.23 -0.79
N LEU A 57 9.49 0.19 -0.18
CA LEU A 57 9.00 -0.38 1.05
C LEU A 57 9.07 0.61 2.23
N GLU A 58 10.14 1.40 2.33
CA GLU A 58 10.25 2.45 3.34
C GLU A 58 9.17 3.53 3.13
N ARG A 59 8.90 3.91 1.88
CA ARG A 59 7.86 4.88 1.55
C ARG A 59 6.46 4.36 1.90
N VAL A 60 6.13 3.11 1.51
CA VAL A 60 4.85 2.47 1.90
C VAL A 60 4.71 2.45 3.42
N ARG A 61 5.74 1.97 4.14
CA ARG A 61 5.71 1.92 5.62
C ARG A 61 5.51 3.29 6.24
N SER A 62 6.19 4.31 5.73
CA SER A 62 6.03 5.70 6.20
C SER A 62 4.60 6.20 6.04
N VAL A 63 3.95 5.91 4.90
CA VAL A 63 2.53 6.27 4.67
C VAL A 63 1.62 5.56 5.66
N LEU A 64 1.77 4.24 5.78
CA LEU A 64 0.94 3.44 6.70
C LEU A 64 1.15 3.82 8.17
N ALA A 65 2.37 4.18 8.56
CA ALA A 65 2.67 4.68 9.90
C ALA A 65 2.03 6.06 10.15
N GLY A 66 2.06 6.96 9.16
CA GLY A 66 1.40 8.27 9.24
C GLY A 66 -0.11 8.18 9.41
N LEU A 67 -0.72 7.12 8.87
CA LEU A 67 -2.15 6.81 9.04
C LEU A 67 -2.46 5.98 10.29
N GLY A 68 -1.44 5.52 11.03
CA GLY A 68 -1.63 4.67 12.21
C GLY A 68 -2.13 3.25 11.88
N VAL A 69 -1.94 2.78 10.65
CA VAL A 69 -2.44 1.47 10.19
C VAL A 69 -1.35 0.44 9.91
N GLN A 70 -0.08 0.79 10.11
CA GLN A 70 1.06 -0.08 9.80
C GLN A 70 0.98 -1.43 10.52
N GLU A 71 0.52 -1.47 11.77
CA GLU A 71 0.42 -2.71 12.55
C GLU A 71 -0.65 -3.69 12.03
N TYR A 72 -1.60 -3.19 11.24
CA TYR A 72 -2.63 -4.00 10.61
C TYR A 72 -2.19 -4.53 9.25
N ALA A 73 -1.10 -4.02 8.68
CA ALA A 73 -0.67 -4.28 7.32
C ALA A 73 0.43 -5.35 7.23
N THR A 74 0.25 -6.28 6.30
CA THR A 74 1.31 -7.17 5.80
C THR A 74 1.65 -6.76 4.38
N LEU A 75 2.94 -6.64 4.07
CA LEU A 75 3.44 -6.27 2.75
C LEU A 75 4.04 -7.50 2.07
N ASP A 76 3.51 -7.87 0.91
CA ASP A 76 4.13 -8.82 -0.01
C ASP A 76 4.66 -8.06 -1.23
N VAL A 77 5.84 -8.44 -1.74
CA VAL A 77 6.48 -7.74 -2.85
C VAL A 77 6.98 -8.73 -3.88
N SER A 78 6.45 -8.57 -5.10
CA SER A 78 6.73 -9.38 -6.28
C SER A 78 7.37 -8.51 -7.38
N ASP A 79 8.16 -9.12 -8.26
CA ASP A 79 8.80 -8.44 -9.40
C ASP A 79 7.95 -8.58 -10.67
#